data_AF-A0AAV0EKR6-F1
#
_entry.id   AF-A0AAV0EKR6-F1
#
_cell.length_a   1.000
_cell.length_b   1.000
_cell.length_c   1.000
_cell.angle_alpha   90.00
_cell.angle_beta   90.00
_cell.angle_gamma   90.00
#
_symmetry.space_group_name_H-M   'P 1'
#
loop_
_entity.id
_entity.type
_entity.pdbx_description
1 polymer ?
#
loop_
_entity_poly.entity_id
_entity_poly.type
_entity_poly.pdbx_seq_one_letter_code
_entity_poly.pdbx_strand_id
1 'polypeptide(L)'
;MDRACTFCYTHIETVAHLFFQCPNTGKIWNEICLWLGVKQHITTLAAAVKCFKKFYAGARIKSKAVRIAMCCTVHTIWKARNKLVFEKKATPSNEIFLQIKLLTYKVLYSLYPPDFITF
;
A
#
# COMPACT_ATOMS: atom_id res chain seq x y z
N MET A 1 -26.39 -7.93 -2.61
CA MET A 1 -25.95 -8.26 -1.25
C MET A 1 -24.60 -7.62 -1.04
N ASP A 2 -24.57 -6.55 -0.25
CA ASP A 2 -23.34 -5.90 0.17
C ASP A 2 -22.61 -6.79 1.18
N ARG A 3 -21.41 -7.26 0.82
CA ARG A 3 -20.61 -8.10 1.71
C ARG A 3 -19.95 -7.24 2.77
N ALA A 4 -19.92 -7.71 4.02
CA ALA A 4 -19.11 -7.08 5.06
C ALA A 4 -17.62 -7.11 4.67
N CYS A 5 -16.86 -6.09 5.07
CA CYS A 5 -15.44 -5.98 4.82
C CYS A 5 -14.70 -7.20 5.38
N THR A 6 -13.91 -7.81 4.51
CA THR A 6 -13.13 -9.02 4.78
C THR A 6 -12.13 -8.87 5.93
N PHE A 7 -11.72 -7.63 6.24
CA PHE A 7 -10.74 -7.37 7.30
C PHE A 7 -11.37 -6.94 8.61
N CYS A 8 -12.33 -6.01 8.60
CA CYS A 8 -12.86 -5.41 9.82
C CYS A 8 -14.23 -5.97 10.23
N TYR A 9 -14.94 -6.66 9.33
CA TYR A 9 -16.27 -7.26 9.54
C TYR A 9 -17.37 -6.33 10.08
N THR A 10 -17.13 -5.01 10.12
CA THR A 10 -18.02 -4.02 10.75
C THR A 10 -18.71 -3.09 9.76
N HIS A 11 -18.15 -2.95 8.55
CA HIS A 11 -18.66 -2.06 7.51
C HIS A 11 -18.82 -2.82 6.19
N ILE A 12 -19.60 -2.27 5.27
CA ILE A 12 -19.70 -2.81 3.91
C ILE A 12 -18.35 -2.72 3.20
N GLU A 13 -17.96 -3.80 2.52
CA GLU A 13 -16.78 -3.84 1.66
C GLU A 13 -17.01 -3.01 0.41
N THR A 14 -16.48 -1.79 0.40
CA THR A 14 -16.32 -0.98 -0.81
C THR A 14 -14.85 -0.82 -1.13
N VAL A 15 -14.49 -0.41 -2.35
CA VAL A 15 -13.10 -0.07 -2.70
C VAL A 15 -12.55 1.01 -1.76
N ALA A 16 -13.35 2.04 -1.47
CA ALA A 16 -12.95 3.12 -0.57
C ALA A 16 -12.70 2.59 0.86
N HIS A 17 -13.60 1.74 1.36
CA HIS A 17 -13.47 1.18 2.68
C HIS A 17 -12.29 0.21 2.77
N LEU A 18 -12.24 -0.79 1.90
CA LEU A 18 -11.21 -1.82 1.88
C LEU A 18 -9.80 -1.22 1.89
N PHE A 19 -9.54 -0.26 1.01
CA PHE A 19 -8.20 0.28 0.85
C PHE A 19 -7.89 1.45 1.78
N PHE A 20 -8.85 2.31 2.13
CA PHE A 20 -8.51 3.61 2.74
C PHE A 20 -9.20 3.91 4.07
N GLN A 21 -10.36 3.30 4.35
CA GLN A 21 -11.13 3.63 5.56
C GLN A 21 -11.19 2.49 6.57
N CYS A 22 -10.92 1.25 6.16
CA CYS A 22 -10.89 0.10 7.05
C CYS A 22 -9.78 0.29 8.09
N PRO A 23 -10.08 0.16 9.41
CA PRO A 23 -9.09 0.36 10.46
C PRO A 23 -7.85 -0.56 10.32
N ASN A 24 -8.05 -1.79 9.83
CA ASN A 24 -6.97 -2.77 9.67
C ASN A 24 -6.03 -2.41 8.52
N THR A 25 -6.55 -1.89 7.40
CA THR A 25 -5.71 -1.43 6.28
C THR A 25 -5.15 -0.04 6.53
N GLY A 26 -5.85 0.81 7.30
CA GLY A 26 -5.35 2.10 7.77
C GLY A 26 -4.08 1.98 8.63
N LYS A 27 -3.98 0.95 9.49
CA LYS A 27 -2.74 0.65 10.23
C LYS A 27 -1.56 0.38 9.28
N ILE A 28 -1.78 -0.43 8.24
CA ILE A 28 -0.77 -0.73 7.22
C ILE A 28 -0.33 0.54 6.49
N TRP A 29 -1.29 1.40 6.09
CA TRP A 29 -0.96 2.69 5.47
C TRP A 29 -0.12 3.59 6.37
N ASN A 30 -0.44 3.65 7.67
CA ASN A 30 0.34 4.44 8.63
C ASN A 30 1.78 3.92 8.74
N GLU A 31 1.97 2.61 8.85
CA GLU A 31 3.31 2.01 8.91
C GLU A 31 4.12 2.28 7.62
N ILE A 32 3.48 2.19 6.45
CA ILE A 32 4.12 2.48 5.16
C ILE A 32 4.47 3.97 5.05
N CYS A 33 3.59 4.87 5.47
CA CYS A 33 3.87 6.31 5.46
C CYS A 33 5.02 6.66 6.40
N LEU A 34 5.06 6.06 7.60
CA LEU A 34 6.16 6.22 8.55
C LEU A 34 7.49 5.73 7.98
N TRP A 35 7.51 4.51 7.42
CA TRP A 35 8.70 3.93 6.80
C TRP A 35 9.27 4.80 5.67
N LEU A 36 8.41 5.42 4.87
CA LEU A 36 8.82 6.26 3.74
C LEU A 36 9.07 7.73 4.12
N GLY A 37 8.81 8.12 5.37
CA GLY A 37 8.86 9.50 5.83
C GLY A 37 7.86 10.41 5.09
N VAL A 38 6.66 9.89 4.82
CA VAL A 38 5.53 10.61 4.22
C VAL A 38 4.60 11.09 5.34
N LYS A 39 4.45 12.41 5.49
CA LYS A 39 3.60 13.01 6.54
C LYS A 39 2.09 12.95 6.25
N GLN A 40 1.69 12.56 5.03
CA GLN A 40 0.29 12.57 4.62
C GLN A 40 -0.40 11.29 5.10
N HIS A 41 -1.48 11.42 5.86
CA HIS A 41 -2.36 10.29 6.17
C HIS A 41 -3.18 9.90 4.93
N ILE A 42 -3.12 8.61 4.58
CA ILE A 42 -3.85 8.04 3.44
C ILE A 42 -5.12 7.36 3.97
N THR A 43 -6.14 8.18 4.24
CA THR A 43 -7.44 7.74 4.80
C THR A 43 -8.58 7.78 3.78
N THR A 44 -8.34 8.34 2.61
CA THR A 44 -9.31 8.42 1.51
C THR A 44 -8.61 8.21 0.17
N LEU A 45 -9.37 7.80 -0.84
CA LEU A 45 -8.88 7.73 -2.21
C LEU A 45 -8.34 9.09 -2.69
N ALA A 46 -9.03 10.19 -2.36
CA ALA A 46 -8.58 11.53 -2.71
C ALA A 46 -7.23 11.89 -2.06
N ALA A 47 -7.04 11.54 -0.79
CA ALA A 47 -5.76 11.72 -0.09
C ALA A 47 -4.65 10.86 -0.72
N ALA A 48 -4.96 9.62 -1.09
CA ALA A 48 -4.04 8.74 -1.80
C ALA A 48 -3.62 9.36 -3.15
N VAL A 49 -4.57 9.82 -3.97
CA VAL A 49 -4.31 10.45 -5.27
C VAL A 49 -3.49 11.74 -5.09
N LYS A 50 -3.82 12.57 -4.10
CA LYS A 50 -3.05 13.79 -3.79
C LYS A 50 -1.61 13.46 -3.41
N CYS A 51 -1.41 12.44 -2.58
CA CYS A 51 -0.08 11.94 -2.22
C CYS A 51 0.68 11.46 -3.47
N PHE A 52 0.04 10.64 -4.30
CA PHE A 52 0.64 10.12 -5.53
C PHE A 52 1.09 11.25 -6.47
N LYS A 53 0.22 12.24 -6.72
CA LYS A 53 0.53 13.42 -7.54
C LYS A 53 1.73 14.21 -7.01
N LYS A 54 1.82 14.39 -5.69
CA LYS A 54 2.95 15.08 -5.04
C LYS A 54 4.30 14.41 -5.34
N PHE A 55 4.33 13.07 -5.37
CA PHE A 55 5.56 12.32 -5.64
C PHE A 55 5.77 12.02 -7.12
N TYR A 56 4.76 12.24 -7.98
CA TYR A 56 4.87 12.04 -9.42
C TYR A 56 5.89 12.98 -10.08
N ALA A 57 5.90 14.25 -9.66
CA ALA A 57 6.79 15.26 -10.24
C ALA A 57 8.27 15.16 -9.77
N GLY A 58 8.60 14.27 -8.83
CA GLY A 58 9.95 14.18 -8.27
C GLY A 58 10.84 13.19 -9.01
N ALA A 59 11.99 13.66 -9.51
CA ALA A 59 13.01 12.80 -10.14
C ALA A 59 13.82 11.95 -9.15
N ARG A 60 13.81 12.32 -7.85
CA ARG A 60 14.59 11.66 -6.80
C ARG A 60 14.15 10.20 -6.58
N ILE A 61 15.10 9.35 -6.22
CA ILE A 61 14.85 7.93 -5.90
C ILE A 61 13.76 7.75 -4.82
N LYS A 62 13.70 8.66 -3.83
CA LYS A 62 12.64 8.69 -2.82
C LYS A 62 11.25 8.83 -3.45
N SER A 63 11.08 9.71 -4.44
CA SER A 63 9.80 9.90 -5.12
C SER A 63 9.39 8.69 -5.96
N LYS A 64 10.36 7.99 -6.56
CA LYS A 64 10.14 6.70 -7.22
C LYS A 64 9.72 5.63 -6.21
N ALA A 65 10.43 5.50 -5.10
CA ALA A 65 10.15 4.54 -4.03
C ALA A 65 8.76 4.75 -3.42
N VAL A 66 8.34 6.00 -3.17
CA VAL A 66 7.00 6.28 -2.63
C VAL A 66 5.91 5.84 -3.61
N ARG A 67 6.04 6.16 -4.89
CA ARG A 67 5.05 5.72 -5.91
C ARG A 67 4.94 4.21 -6.00
N ILE A 68 6.08 3.52 -6.04
CA ILE A 68 6.14 2.06 -6.09
C ILE A 68 5.49 1.47 -4.83
N ALA A 69 5.84 1.99 -3.64
CA ALA A 69 5.29 1.52 -2.38
C ALA A 69 3.78 1.68 -2.32
N MET A 70 3.23 2.81 -2.77
CA MET A 70 1.77 3.01 -2.82
C MET A 70 1.08 1.95 -3.69
N CYS A 71 1.63 1.64 -4.87
CA CYS A 71 1.11 0.58 -5.74
C CYS A 71 1.23 -0.80 -5.08
N CYS A 72 2.38 -1.09 -4.45
CA CYS A 72 2.63 -2.33 -3.75
C CYS A 72 1.66 -2.52 -2.57
N THR A 73 1.35 -1.46 -1.81
CA THR A 73 0.38 -1.50 -0.72
C THR A 73 -1.00 -1.93 -1.20
N VAL A 74 -1.52 -1.27 -2.25
CA VAL A 74 -2.83 -1.63 -2.83
C VAL A 74 -2.83 -3.07 -3.34
N HIS A 75 -1.78 -3.46 -4.07
CA HIS A 75 -1.64 -4.81 -4.61
C HIS A 75 -1.62 -5.87 -3.50
N THR A 76 -0.79 -5.71 -2.48
CA THR A 76 -0.62 -6.70 -1.41
C THR A 76 -1.87 -6.78 -0.53
N ILE A 77 -2.56 -5.65 -0.25
CA ILE A 77 -3.85 -5.67 0.46
C ILE A 77 -4.89 -6.47 -0.34
N TRP A 78 -4.98 -6.21 -1.66
CA TRP A 78 -5.89 -6.95 -2.53
C TRP A 78 -5.57 -8.46 -2.55
N LYS A 79 -4.29 -8.80 -2.65
CA LYS A 79 -3.81 -10.19 -2.60
C LYS A 79 -4.16 -10.87 -1.27
N ALA A 80 -3.94 -10.20 -0.14
CA ALA A 80 -4.29 -10.71 1.19
C ALA A 80 -5.80 -10.92 1.35
N ARG A 81 -6.61 -9.97 0.86
CA ARG A 81 -8.07 -10.09 0.83
C ARG A 81 -8.48 -11.32 0.02
N ASN A 82 -7.94 -11.49 -1.19
CA ASN A 82 -8.30 -12.63 -2.04
C ASN A 82 -7.90 -13.97 -1.41
N LYS A 83 -6.71 -14.04 -0.80
CA LYS A 83 -6.27 -15.23 -0.05
C LYS A 83 -7.25 -15.57 1.08
N LEU A 84 -7.76 -14.57 1.81
CA LEU A 84 -8.75 -14.82 2.85
C LEU A 84 -10.11 -15.25 2.28
N VAL A 85 -10.57 -14.65 1.17
CA VAL A 85 -11.86 -14.99 0.56
C VAL A 85 -11.88 -16.38 -0.05
N PHE A 86 -10.86 -16.70 -0.87
CA PHE A 86 -10.82 -17.92 -1.68
C PHE A 86 -10.13 -19.10 -0.97
N GLU A 87 -9.11 -18.84 -0.16
CA GLU A 87 -8.36 -19.91 0.52
C GLU A 87 -8.65 -19.99 2.02
N LYS A 88 -9.47 -19.08 2.58
CA LYS A 88 -9.77 -18.99 4.02
C LYS A 88 -8.53 -18.79 4.91
N LYS A 89 -7.45 -18.27 4.32
CA LYS A 89 -6.18 -18.01 5.03
C LYS A 89 -6.00 -16.54 5.31
N ALA A 90 -6.05 -16.17 6.59
CA ALA A 90 -5.74 -14.82 7.03
C ALA A 90 -4.24 -14.55 6.92
N THR A 91 -3.88 -13.35 6.47
CA THR A 91 -2.48 -12.88 6.46
C THR A 91 -2.32 -11.82 7.55
N PRO A 92 -1.45 -12.04 8.54
CA PRO A 92 -1.19 -11.07 9.60
C PRO A 92 -0.69 -9.72 9.06
N SER A 93 -1.07 -8.61 9.70
CA SER A 93 -0.73 -7.27 9.21
C SER A 93 0.78 -7.01 9.10
N ASN A 94 1.57 -7.56 10.03
CA ASN A 94 3.03 -7.50 9.98
C ASN A 94 3.61 -8.24 8.77
N GLU A 95 3.01 -9.37 8.38
CA GLU A 95 3.41 -10.09 7.17
C GLU A 95 3.06 -9.29 5.92
N ILE A 96 1.86 -8.68 5.88
CA ILE A 96 1.46 -7.78 4.77
C ILE A 96 2.45 -6.62 4.65
N PHE A 97 2.81 -5.98 5.76
CA PHE A 97 3.77 -4.88 5.78
C PHE A 97 5.16 -5.32 5.26
N LEU A 98 5.67 -6.47 5.72
CA LEU A 98 6.93 -7.03 5.25
C LEU A 98 6.90 -7.31 3.74
N GLN A 99 5.82 -7.93 3.24
CA GLN A 99 5.64 -8.21 1.82
C GLN A 99 5.62 -6.92 0.99
N ILE A 100 4.99 -5.85 1.48
CA ILE A 100 5.01 -4.55 0.80
C ILE A 100 6.44 -4.00 0.71
N LYS A 101 7.21 -4.04 1.81
CA LYS A 101 8.60 -3.57 1.79
C LYS A 101 9.45 -4.36 0.79
N LEU A 102 9.38 -5.68 0.85
CA LEU A 102 10.14 -6.56 -0.05
C LEU A 102 9.76 -6.33 -1.52
N LEU A 103 8.46 -6.24 -1.83
CA LEU A 103 8.00 -5.97 -3.19
C LEU A 103 8.44 -4.58 -3.65
N THR A 104 8.40 -3.58 -2.78
CA THR A 104 8.86 -2.22 -3.09
C THR A 104 10.34 -2.21 -3.44
N TYR A 105 11.19 -2.83 -2.61
CA TYR A 105 12.63 -2.94 -2.92
C TYR A 105 12.87 -3.71 -4.20
N LYS A 106 12.22 -4.86 -4.38
CA LYS A 106 12.35 -5.68 -5.60
C LYS A 106 12.02 -4.88 -6.86
N VAL A 107 10.89 -4.17 -6.87
CA VAL A 107 10.47 -3.37 -8.02
C VAL A 107 11.39 -2.16 -8.21
N LEU A 108 11.81 -1.50 -7.13
CA LEU A 108 12.70 -0.34 -7.20
C LEU A 108 14.04 -0.71 -7.83
N TYR A 109 14.69 -1.77 -7.36
CA TYR A 109 15.98 -2.21 -7.89
C TYR A 109 15.88 -2.85 -9.28
N SER A 110 14.75 -3.48 -9.60
CA SER A 110 14.50 -4.00 -10.95
C SER A 110 14.31 -2.90 -11.99
N LEU A 111 13.69 -1.78 -11.62
CA LEU A 111 13.44 -0.66 -12.54
C LEU A 111 14.56 0.38 -12.55
N TYR A 112 15.30 0.49 -11.45
CA TYR A 112 16.39 1.45 -11.29
C TYR A 112 17.60 0.76 -10.65
N PRO A 113 18.34 -0.06 -11.43
CA PRO A 113 19.56 -0.69 -10.95
C PRO A 113 20.56 0.36 -10.46
N PRO A 114 21.40 0.04 -9.44
CA PRO A 114 22.39 0.97 -8.90
C PRO A 114 23.33 1.57 -9.95
N ASP A 115 23.59 0.84 -11.03
CA ASP A 115 24.49 1.23 -12.13
C ASP A 115 23.98 2.40 -12.98
N PHE A 116 22.71 2.80 -12.82
CA PHE A 116 22.11 3.99 -13.43
C PHE A 116 22.10 5.22 -12.50
N ILE A 117 22.79 5.14 -11.35
CA ILE A 117 22.99 6.26 -10.43
C ILE A 117 24.41 6.79 -10.66
N THR A 118 24.61 7.55 -11.73
CA THR A 118 25.82 8.38 -11.87
C THR A 118 25.73 9.51 -10.85
N PHE A 119 26.73 9.58 -9.97
CA PHE A 119 26.98 10.73 -9.10
C PHE A 119 27.33 11.98 -9.92
#